data_AF-A0AAW6CZH6-F1
#
_entry.id   AF-A0AAW6CZH6-F1
#
_cell.length_a   1.000
_cell.length_b   1.000
_cell.length_c   1.000
_cell.angle_alpha   90.00
_cell.angle_beta   90.00
_cell.angle_gamma   90.00
#
_symmetry.space_group_name_H-M   'P 1'
#
loop_
_entity.id
_entity.type
_entity.pdbx_description
1 polymer ?
#
loop_
_entity_poly.entity_id
_entity_poly.type
_entity_poly.pdbx_seq_one_letter_code
_entity_poly.pdbx_strand_id
1 'polypeptide(L)'
;MNHAESYINELLQRNRATLADAVKNTINDIVPQYIENFSYREHVVSLLMGNVQSGKTSHMFGLIAAAADQGFNIFVLLTTDNTLLQEQTFKRALADLDTFCVCGENDYIRFQANALRKPVLLVLKKNVHVLQQWKNNFSSTNFCAGNPLFIVDDEADAASPNTKVNQKDVSAINRTLNAIKKTSSSSIYLQVTGTPQSLLLQTKIAGWKPQFIYYFEPGKGYLGGDFFFSDEKCPHVIPTDNDEGKELLQDDEFPENGLKQALLMHLVSSAHLFLNGSQVSNFVVHPSVKVSEHQKFANKIGEYLNELNLSIDEDCTIETLHQTYDNLKTTKPDIAPFDDIYSYIKETLEKDQINVLVINSKASYDENARYETGLNIVVGGNSLGRGITFPMLQTIYYCRVAKNPQADTMWQHSRMFGYDRDPGLVRVFMPPLLIKRFSEINKTNNSIINQINKAKNADDIKMYYPKTLRPTRKNVIDNSHLNMLVGGVSYFPFYPTNDDISQIDNILSAFSENDGYSVNLQLIYQIIQMIDSEKGDWNKKSYLSFLKSYISEDPSRQGVLIVRRGRDIAKGTGTLLSPNDRALVSRITDKVSLTLYKVTGTKGWDGKEIWIPNIKFPDGLVFYDVN
;
A
#
# COMPACT_ATOMS: atom_id res chain seq x y z
N MET A 1 13.93 27.31 20.77
CA MET A 1 13.29 27.68 19.48
C MET A 1 12.24 26.61 19.24
N ASN A 2 11.00 26.97 18.90
CA ASN A 2 9.92 25.99 18.69
C ASN A 2 9.90 25.59 17.21
N HIS A 3 10.57 24.47 16.90
CA HIS A 3 10.78 23.98 15.55
C HIS A 3 9.48 23.53 14.90
N ALA A 4 8.63 22.80 15.63
CA ALA A 4 7.33 22.35 15.14
C ALA A 4 6.41 23.53 14.80
N GLU A 5 6.35 24.53 15.69
CA GLU A 5 5.54 25.73 15.45
C GLU A 5 6.03 26.53 14.24
N SER A 6 7.35 26.68 14.05
CA SER A 6 7.94 27.30 12.85
C SER A 6 7.47 26.60 11.57
N TYR A 7 7.57 25.28 11.54
CA TYR A 7 7.16 24.48 10.38
C TYR A 7 5.66 24.55 10.10
N ILE A 8 4.81 24.49 11.13
CA ILE A 8 3.36 24.65 10.96
C ILE A 8 3.01 26.04 10.41
N ASN A 9 3.67 27.10 10.89
CA ASN A 9 3.48 28.45 10.38
C ASN A 9 3.90 28.57 8.90
N GLU A 10 4.99 27.92 8.50
CA GLU A 10 5.42 27.88 7.10
C GLU A 10 4.38 27.21 6.19
N LEU A 11 3.76 26.11 6.64
CA LEU A 11 2.65 25.47 5.91
C LEU A 11 1.44 26.41 5.75
N LEU A 12 1.09 27.15 6.81
CA LEU A 12 -0.01 28.13 6.78
C LEU A 12 0.27 29.28 5.81
N GLN A 13 1.49 29.82 5.82
CA GLN A 13 1.91 30.90 4.90
C GLN A 13 1.86 30.48 3.43
N ARG A 14 2.06 29.19 3.14
CA ARG A 14 1.96 28.62 1.78
C ARG A 14 0.55 28.19 1.40
N ASN A 15 -0.49 28.67 2.10
CA ASN A 15 -1.90 28.31 1.89
C ASN A 15 -2.19 26.80 2.02
N ARG A 16 -1.46 26.09 2.87
CA ARG A 16 -1.64 24.65 3.13
C ARG A 16 -2.31 24.37 4.48
N ALA A 17 -3.38 25.10 4.79
CA ALA A 17 -4.02 25.07 6.12
C ALA A 17 -4.55 23.68 6.52
N THR A 18 -5.26 22.99 5.63
CA THR A 18 -5.79 21.63 5.90
C THR A 18 -4.69 20.62 6.19
N LEU A 19 -3.56 20.76 5.50
CA LEU A 19 -2.38 19.93 5.71
C LEU A 19 -1.69 20.28 7.03
N ALA A 20 -1.62 21.56 7.40
CA ALA A 20 -1.07 21.99 8.68
C ALA A 20 -1.85 21.40 9.86
N ASP A 21 -3.19 21.39 9.80
CA ASP A 21 -4.04 20.78 10.82
C ASP A 21 -3.81 19.26 10.92
N ALA A 22 -3.74 18.56 9.77
CA ALA A 22 -3.48 17.12 9.74
C ALA A 22 -2.10 16.76 10.34
N VAL A 23 -1.07 17.56 10.02
CA VAL A 23 0.28 17.39 10.60
C VAL A 23 0.26 17.66 12.09
N LYS A 24 -0.45 18.70 12.55
CA LYS A 24 -0.59 19.03 13.98
C LYS A 24 -1.23 17.89 14.77
N ASN A 25 -2.27 17.26 14.22
CA ASN A 25 -2.90 16.09 14.84
C ASN A 25 -1.92 14.92 14.94
N THR A 26 -1.17 14.64 13.87
CA THR A 26 -0.13 13.60 13.88
C THR A 26 0.94 13.86 14.95
N ILE A 27 1.38 15.11 15.10
CA ILE A 27 2.33 15.51 16.14
C ILE A 27 1.74 15.26 17.53
N ASN A 28 0.51 15.72 17.78
CA ASN A 28 -0.15 15.60 19.08
C ASN A 28 -0.39 14.14 19.50
N ASP A 29 -0.63 13.25 18.54
CA ASP A 29 -0.86 11.84 18.83
C ASP A 29 0.45 11.06 19.05
N ILE A 30 1.49 11.35 18.26
CA ILE A 30 2.75 10.59 18.29
C ILE A 30 3.71 11.09 19.36
N VAL A 31 3.89 12.41 19.49
CA VAL A 31 4.98 12.96 20.32
C VAL A 31 4.86 12.54 21.78
N PRO A 32 3.70 12.70 22.47
CA PRO A 32 3.58 12.36 23.88
C PRO A 32 3.76 10.86 24.14
N GLN A 33 3.31 10.03 23.19
CA GLN A 33 3.33 8.58 23.33
C GLN A 33 4.70 7.96 23.06
N TYR A 34 5.43 8.47 22.06
CA TYR A 34 6.59 7.76 21.50
C TYR A 34 7.89 8.56 21.45
N ILE A 35 7.83 9.89 21.51
CA ILE A 35 9.02 10.75 21.35
C ILE A 35 9.41 11.38 22.69
N GLU A 36 8.47 11.97 23.43
CA GLU A 36 8.71 12.62 24.73
C GLU A 36 9.24 11.62 25.77
N ASN A 37 8.68 10.41 25.78
CA ASN A 37 9.04 9.35 26.74
C ASN A 37 10.13 8.38 26.22
N PHE A 38 10.84 8.73 25.14
CA PHE A 38 11.88 7.87 24.59
C PHE A 38 13.00 7.64 25.62
N SER A 39 13.44 6.38 25.80
CA SER A 39 14.39 6.03 26.87
C SER A 39 15.83 6.48 26.61
N TYR A 40 16.15 6.91 25.38
CA TYR A 40 17.51 7.22 24.90
C TYR A 40 18.51 6.06 25.03
N ARG A 41 18.05 4.83 25.27
CA ARG A 41 18.89 3.64 25.51
C ARG A 41 18.62 2.48 24.56
N GLU A 42 17.65 2.64 23.67
CA GLU A 42 17.17 1.56 22.82
C GLU A 42 17.10 1.96 21.34
N HIS A 43 16.96 0.97 20.48
CA HIS A 43 16.73 1.18 19.05
C HIS A 43 15.30 0.74 18.72
N VAL A 44 14.40 1.70 18.55
CA VAL A 44 12.99 1.45 18.21
C VAL A 44 12.81 1.48 16.70
N VAL A 45 12.00 0.57 16.18
CA VAL A 45 11.48 0.60 14.81
C VAL A 45 9.98 0.82 14.90
N SER A 46 9.47 1.76 14.11
CA SER A 46 8.07 2.14 14.09
C SER A 46 7.58 2.38 12.68
N LEU A 47 6.27 2.44 12.50
CA LEU A 47 5.64 2.65 11.20
C LEU A 47 4.67 3.84 11.25
N LEU A 48 4.92 4.83 10.40
CA LEU A 48 3.96 5.85 10.00
C LEU A 48 3.31 5.42 8.68
N MET A 49 2.07 5.00 8.75
CA MET A 49 1.27 4.63 7.59
C MET A 49 0.39 5.80 7.14
N GLY A 50 0.35 6.06 5.84
CA GLY A 50 -0.64 6.97 5.25
C GLY A 50 -0.87 6.61 3.79
N ASN A 51 -2.02 6.98 3.23
CA ASN A 51 -2.40 6.54 1.89
C ASN A 51 -1.36 6.95 0.81
N VAL A 52 -1.35 6.23 -0.32
CA VAL A 52 -0.49 6.59 -1.47
C VAL A 52 -0.87 8.01 -1.92
N GLN A 53 0.11 8.91 -2.11
CA GLN A 53 -0.13 10.34 -2.40
C GLN A 53 -0.90 11.15 -1.33
N SER A 54 -0.94 10.71 -0.07
CA SER A 54 -1.61 11.44 1.04
C SER A 54 -0.82 12.63 1.63
N GLY A 55 0.34 13.00 1.07
CA GLY A 55 1.18 14.05 1.64
C GLY A 55 2.11 13.63 2.79
N LYS A 56 2.48 12.34 2.87
CA LYS A 56 3.41 11.74 3.86
C LYS A 56 4.61 12.63 4.22
N THR A 57 5.29 13.22 3.23
CA THR A 57 6.47 14.09 3.46
C THR A 57 6.20 15.23 4.43
N SER A 58 5.00 15.80 4.41
CA SER A 58 4.65 16.89 5.31
C SER A 58 4.58 16.42 6.77
N HIS A 59 4.07 15.21 6.99
CA HIS A 59 4.02 14.58 8.32
C HIS A 59 5.42 14.18 8.79
N MET A 60 6.28 13.70 7.88
CA MET A 60 7.68 13.40 8.19
C MET A 60 8.41 14.64 8.72
N PHE A 61 8.32 15.78 8.03
CA PHE A 61 8.93 17.03 8.47
C PHE A 61 8.34 17.55 9.78
N GLY A 62 7.03 17.42 9.98
CA GLY A 62 6.39 17.80 11.25
C GLY A 62 6.91 16.99 12.44
N LEU A 63 7.06 15.68 12.28
CA LEU A 63 7.64 14.81 13.31
C LEU A 63 9.13 15.06 13.54
N ILE A 64 9.90 15.34 12.49
CA ILE A 64 11.31 15.76 12.61
C ILE A 64 11.41 17.06 13.43
N ALA A 65 10.59 18.06 13.09
CA ALA A 65 10.55 19.34 13.79
C ALA A 65 10.16 19.16 15.26
N ALA A 66 9.09 18.40 15.53
CA ALA A 66 8.63 18.16 16.90
C ALA A 66 9.62 17.31 17.72
N ALA A 67 10.31 16.34 17.11
CA ALA A 67 11.36 15.59 17.78
C ALA A 67 12.58 16.48 18.10
N ALA A 68 12.87 17.49 17.28
CA ALA A 68 13.92 18.45 17.61
C ALA A 68 13.58 19.27 18.86
N ASP A 69 12.30 19.63 19.04
CA ASP A 69 11.81 20.27 20.27
C ASP A 69 11.97 19.37 21.51
N GLN A 70 12.02 18.04 21.32
CA GLN A 70 12.25 17.04 22.36
C GLN A 70 13.74 16.68 22.57
N GLY A 71 14.68 17.39 21.93
CA GLY A 71 16.12 17.22 22.15
C GLY A 71 16.83 16.28 21.18
N PHE A 72 16.16 15.80 20.13
CA PHE A 72 16.86 15.13 19.03
C PHE A 72 17.60 16.15 18.16
N ASN A 73 18.89 15.94 17.94
CA ASN A 73 19.72 16.88 17.18
C ASN A 73 20.17 16.36 15.81
N ILE A 74 20.02 15.05 15.54
CA ILE A 74 20.53 14.41 14.33
C ILE A 74 19.43 13.60 13.67
N PHE A 75 19.09 13.99 12.45
CA PHE A 75 18.03 13.39 11.65
C PHE A 75 18.59 12.88 10.32
N VAL A 76 18.09 11.72 9.87
CA VAL A 76 18.38 11.16 8.55
C VAL A 76 17.05 10.86 7.86
N LEU A 77 16.79 11.52 6.74
CA LEU A 77 15.66 11.23 5.87
C LEU A 77 16.15 10.43 4.66
N LEU A 78 15.70 9.18 4.57
CA LEU A 78 16.06 8.26 3.50
C LEU A 78 15.01 8.29 2.40
N THR A 79 15.42 8.56 1.16
CA THR A 79 14.58 8.44 -0.03
C THR A 79 14.90 7.16 -0.80
N THR A 80 14.06 6.79 -1.77
CA THR A 80 14.42 5.72 -2.72
C THR A 80 15.70 6.05 -3.50
N ASP A 81 16.34 5.05 -4.11
CA ASP A 81 17.55 5.22 -4.95
C ASP A 81 17.20 5.90 -6.28
N ASN A 82 16.79 7.16 -6.18
CA ASN A 82 16.38 8.01 -7.29
C ASN A 82 16.86 9.44 -7.00
N THR A 83 17.76 9.94 -7.85
CA THR A 83 18.37 11.26 -7.72
C THR A 83 17.31 12.38 -7.77
N LEU A 84 16.35 12.31 -8.69
CA LEU A 84 15.28 13.30 -8.82
C LEU A 84 14.47 13.42 -7.52
N LEU A 85 14.07 12.28 -6.95
CA LEU A 85 13.30 12.25 -5.72
C LEU A 85 14.10 12.80 -4.53
N GLN A 86 15.39 12.45 -4.44
CA GLN A 86 16.27 12.92 -3.38
C GLN A 86 16.43 14.43 -3.45
N GLU A 87 16.68 14.99 -4.64
CA GLU A 87 16.85 16.43 -4.84
C GLU A 87 15.57 17.21 -4.55
N GLN A 88 14.41 16.72 -5.00
CA GLN A 88 13.11 17.33 -4.68
C GLN A 88 12.88 17.38 -3.17
N THR A 89 13.12 16.26 -2.49
CA THR A 89 12.98 16.17 -1.03
C THR A 89 13.96 17.10 -0.30
N PHE A 90 15.21 17.19 -0.79
CA PHE A 90 16.23 18.07 -0.22
C PHE A 90 15.89 19.55 -0.40
N LYS A 91 15.49 19.98 -1.60
CA LYS A 91 15.03 21.36 -1.88
C LYS A 91 13.82 21.72 -1.02
N ARG A 92 12.88 20.78 -0.87
CA ARG A 92 11.71 20.98 -0.02
C ARG A 92 12.09 21.12 1.45
N ALA A 93 12.99 20.28 1.96
CA ALA A 93 13.49 20.41 3.33
C ALA A 93 14.20 21.74 3.58
N LEU A 94 15.02 22.22 2.63
CA LEU A 94 15.64 23.55 2.72
C LEU A 94 14.62 24.68 2.80
N ALA A 95 13.51 24.56 2.06
CA ALA A 95 12.47 25.58 1.99
C ALA A 95 11.50 25.52 3.17
N ASP A 96 11.24 24.33 3.73
CA ASP A 96 10.20 24.11 4.74
C ASP A 96 10.78 24.09 6.18
N LEU A 97 12.08 23.81 6.37
CA LEU A 97 12.73 23.67 7.69
C LEU A 97 13.82 24.73 7.92
N ASP A 98 13.41 25.99 8.00
CA ASP A 98 14.27 27.18 8.17
C ASP A 98 15.16 27.16 9.43
N THR A 99 14.68 26.51 10.48
CA THR A 99 15.39 26.36 11.76
C THR A 99 16.47 25.26 11.77
N PHE A 100 16.57 24.45 10.70
CA PHE A 100 17.48 23.31 10.62
C PHE A 100 18.77 23.62 9.84
N CYS A 101 19.82 22.84 10.10
CA CYS A 101 20.91 22.66 9.15
C CYS A 101 20.56 21.50 8.22
N VAL A 102 20.05 21.77 7.03
CA VAL A 102 19.73 20.73 6.05
C VAL A 102 20.97 20.41 5.19
N CYS A 103 21.33 19.14 5.08
CA CYS A 103 22.51 18.63 4.39
C CYS A 103 22.12 17.55 3.38
N GLY A 104 22.67 17.63 2.17
CA GLY A 104 22.55 16.60 1.13
C GLY A 104 23.65 15.54 1.22
N GLU A 105 23.71 14.67 0.21
CA GLU A 105 24.62 13.51 0.18
C GLU A 105 26.11 13.88 0.26
N ASN A 106 26.48 15.06 -0.22
CA ASN A 106 27.88 15.51 -0.31
C ASN A 106 28.24 16.63 0.69
N ASP A 107 27.33 16.97 1.60
CA ASP A 107 27.47 18.14 2.49
C ASP A 107 28.22 17.83 3.80
N TYR A 108 29.27 17.00 3.75
CA TYR A 108 30.04 16.62 4.94
C TYR A 108 30.66 17.83 5.65
N ILE A 109 31.24 18.77 4.90
CA ILE A 109 31.89 19.96 5.47
C ILE A 109 30.85 20.81 6.22
N ARG A 110 29.65 20.99 5.64
CA ARG A 110 28.54 21.71 6.29
C ARG A 110 28.08 20.99 7.56
N PHE A 111 27.90 19.67 7.50
CA PHE A 111 27.56 18.85 8.66
C PHE A 111 28.58 19.00 9.79
N GLN A 112 29.87 18.89 9.47
CA GLN A 112 30.95 19.02 10.45
C GLN A 112 31.01 20.43 11.04
N ALA A 113 30.91 21.47 10.21
CA ALA A 113 30.97 22.87 10.64
C ALA A 113 29.76 23.29 11.49
N ASN A 114 28.59 22.68 11.26
CA ASN A 114 27.40 22.91 12.08
C ASN A 114 27.65 22.52 13.54
N ALA A 115 28.46 21.48 13.81
CA ALA A 115 28.81 21.02 15.16
C ALA A 115 27.60 20.90 16.11
N LEU A 116 26.45 20.48 15.58
CA LEU A 116 25.16 20.38 16.26
C LEU A 116 24.62 21.70 16.87
N ARG A 117 25.07 22.87 16.39
CA ARG A 117 24.55 24.19 16.80
C ARG A 117 23.08 24.37 16.42
N LYS A 118 22.68 23.82 15.28
CA LYS A 118 21.28 23.64 14.87
C LYS A 118 21.00 22.13 14.73
N PRO A 119 19.75 21.68 14.94
CA PRO A 119 19.33 20.35 14.54
C PRO A 119 19.68 20.11 13.07
N VAL A 120 20.29 18.95 12.76
CA VAL A 120 20.76 18.62 11.41
C VAL A 120 19.87 17.58 10.76
N LEU A 121 19.41 17.86 9.55
CA LEU A 121 18.67 16.92 8.71
C LEU A 121 19.50 16.52 7.50
N LEU A 122 19.82 15.23 7.41
CA LEU A 122 20.53 14.64 6.29
C LEU A 122 19.54 13.97 5.33
N VAL A 123 19.45 14.46 4.09
CA VAL A 123 18.59 13.88 3.06
C VAL A 123 19.41 12.99 2.14
N LEU A 124 19.25 11.67 2.27
CA LEU A 124 20.10 10.66 1.61
C LEU A 124 19.25 9.70 0.78
N LYS A 125 19.72 9.28 -0.40
CA LYS A 125 19.10 8.15 -1.10
C LYS A 125 19.56 6.81 -0.53
N LYS A 126 18.72 5.77 -0.66
CA LYS A 126 19.01 4.37 -0.28
C LYS A 126 19.99 3.70 -1.25
N ASN A 127 21.18 4.27 -1.40
CA ASN A 127 22.29 3.74 -2.18
C ASN A 127 23.41 3.26 -1.25
N VAL A 128 23.94 2.06 -1.48
CA VAL A 128 24.95 1.44 -0.60
C VAL A 128 26.18 2.32 -0.42
N HIS A 129 26.67 2.99 -1.47
CA HIS A 129 27.88 3.82 -1.40
C HIS A 129 27.65 5.07 -0.56
N VAL A 130 26.52 5.75 -0.78
CA VAL A 130 26.11 6.97 -0.05
C VAL A 130 25.90 6.65 1.44
N LEU A 131 25.16 5.57 1.73
CA LEU A 131 24.93 5.14 3.10
C LEU A 131 26.24 4.74 3.80
N GLN A 132 27.17 4.07 3.09
CA GLN A 132 28.47 3.71 3.65
C GLN A 132 29.35 4.94 3.93
N GLN A 133 29.32 5.93 3.04
CA GLN A 133 30.00 7.21 3.24
C GLN A 133 29.47 7.91 4.49
N TRP A 134 28.16 8.04 4.65
CA TRP A 134 27.57 8.70 5.81
C TRP A 134 27.73 7.91 7.12
N LYS A 135 27.70 6.57 7.07
CA LYS A 135 28.11 5.73 8.20
C LYS A 135 29.51 6.11 8.68
N ASN A 136 30.46 6.26 7.75
CA ASN A 136 31.84 6.59 8.08
C ASN A 136 31.95 8.02 8.62
N ASN A 137 31.21 8.98 8.05
CA ASN A 137 31.15 10.37 8.53
C ASN A 137 30.60 10.47 9.97
N PHE A 138 29.58 9.68 10.31
CA PHE A 138 29.08 9.60 11.69
C PHE A 138 30.12 9.00 12.63
N SER A 139 30.83 7.96 12.20
CA SER A 139 31.91 7.36 13.00
C SER A 139 33.11 8.30 13.20
N SER A 140 33.44 9.16 12.23
CA SER A 140 34.61 10.06 12.32
C SER A 140 34.36 11.29 13.19
N THR A 141 33.14 11.82 13.18
CA THR A 141 32.78 13.04 13.94
C THR A 141 32.44 12.76 15.40
N ASN A 142 32.06 11.51 15.73
CA ASN A 142 31.53 11.10 17.04
C ASN A 142 30.28 11.87 17.51
N PHE A 143 29.65 12.67 16.65
CA PHE A 143 28.43 13.40 16.99
C PHE A 143 27.27 12.48 17.37
N CYS A 144 27.18 11.31 16.73
CA CYS A 144 26.12 10.33 17.03
C CYS A 144 26.41 9.47 18.27
N ALA A 145 27.66 9.37 18.74
CA ALA A 145 28.05 8.36 19.73
C ALA A 145 27.28 8.47 21.06
N GLY A 146 26.96 9.71 21.49
CA GLY A 146 26.17 10.00 22.69
C GLY A 146 24.82 10.66 22.42
N ASN A 147 24.40 10.79 21.16
CA ASN A 147 23.14 11.44 20.79
C ASN A 147 22.22 10.44 20.07
N PRO A 148 20.91 10.49 20.33
CA PRO A 148 19.98 9.62 19.63
C PRO A 148 19.88 10.00 18.15
N LEU A 149 19.78 9.00 17.29
CA LEU A 149 19.56 9.20 15.87
C LEU A 149 18.09 9.03 15.52
N PHE A 150 17.49 10.02 14.85
CA PHE A 150 16.14 9.88 14.31
C PHE A 150 16.23 9.62 12.80
N ILE A 151 15.93 8.39 12.39
CA ILE A 151 15.92 7.99 10.99
C ILE A 151 14.48 7.93 10.52
N VAL A 152 14.16 8.65 9.45
CA VAL A 152 12.90 8.57 8.72
C VAL A 152 13.17 7.88 7.39
N ASP A 153 12.52 6.75 7.14
CA ASP A 153 12.70 5.94 5.94
C ASP A 153 11.46 6.03 5.05
N ASP A 154 11.51 6.91 4.06
CA ASP A 154 10.43 7.08 3.09
C ASP A 154 10.41 5.92 2.10
N GLU A 155 9.23 5.38 1.83
CA GLU A 155 9.05 4.14 1.06
C GLU A 155 9.87 2.99 1.67
N ALA A 156 9.75 2.81 2.98
CA ALA A 156 10.51 1.81 3.75
C ALA A 156 10.31 0.38 3.26
N ASP A 157 9.18 0.04 2.63
CA ASP A 157 8.91 -1.28 2.05
C ASP A 157 9.76 -1.60 0.80
N ALA A 158 10.31 -0.57 0.14
CA ALA A 158 10.92 -0.71 -1.19
C ALA A 158 12.33 -1.32 -1.18
N ALA A 159 13.27 -0.80 -0.39
CA ALA A 159 14.70 -1.17 -0.48
C ALA A 159 15.31 -1.62 0.86
N SER A 160 14.72 -1.20 1.97
CA SER A 160 15.23 -1.42 3.32
C SER A 160 15.09 -2.88 3.82
N PRO A 161 14.03 -3.64 3.50
CA PRO A 161 13.89 -5.02 3.98
C PRO A 161 14.98 -5.95 3.46
N ASN A 162 15.30 -6.99 4.24
CA ASN A 162 16.36 -7.93 3.88
C ASN A 162 15.93 -8.86 2.74
N THR A 163 16.38 -8.57 1.52
CA THR A 163 16.12 -9.39 0.32
C THR A 163 16.86 -10.74 0.28
N LYS A 164 17.73 -11.01 1.25
CA LYS A 164 18.52 -12.24 1.38
C LYS A 164 18.12 -13.10 2.59
N VAL A 165 17.00 -12.81 3.25
CA VAL A 165 16.58 -13.53 4.48
C VAL A 165 16.50 -15.04 4.28
N ASN A 166 15.95 -15.50 3.15
CA ASN A 166 15.84 -16.92 2.82
C ASN A 166 17.18 -17.58 2.41
N GLN A 167 18.24 -16.79 2.24
CA GLN A 167 19.61 -17.26 1.99
C GLN A 167 20.45 -17.28 3.28
N LYS A 168 19.84 -16.98 4.44
CA LYS A 168 20.52 -16.80 5.73
C LYS A 168 21.65 -15.74 5.66
N ASP A 169 21.46 -14.72 4.84
CA ASP A 169 22.39 -13.59 4.66
C ASP A 169 21.61 -12.26 4.77
N VAL A 170 22.33 -11.15 4.88
CA VAL A 170 21.78 -9.79 4.99
C VAL A 170 22.13 -9.00 3.74
N SER A 171 21.13 -8.42 3.08
CA SER A 171 21.30 -7.54 1.92
C SER A 171 22.18 -6.32 2.23
N ALA A 172 22.88 -5.78 1.23
CA ALA A 172 23.84 -4.70 1.43
C ALA A 172 23.22 -3.45 2.06
N ILE A 173 22.08 -2.97 1.54
CA ILE A 173 21.35 -1.82 2.09
C ILE A 173 20.94 -2.09 3.55
N ASN A 174 20.30 -3.23 3.82
CA ASN A 174 19.85 -3.57 5.18
C ASN A 174 21.03 -3.64 6.18
N ARG A 175 22.17 -4.19 5.75
CA ARG A 175 23.41 -4.26 6.53
C ARG A 175 23.95 -2.86 6.84
N THR A 176 24.01 -1.97 5.85
CA THR A 176 24.51 -0.61 6.03
C THR A 176 23.59 0.23 6.90
N LEU A 177 22.27 0.11 6.76
CA LEU A 177 21.29 0.78 7.63
C LEU A 177 21.44 0.33 9.10
N ASN A 178 21.61 -0.98 9.33
CA ASN A 178 21.93 -1.49 10.66
C ASN A 178 23.26 -0.95 11.20
N ALA A 179 24.28 -0.80 10.35
CA ALA A 179 25.55 -0.20 10.74
C ALA A 179 25.42 1.29 11.09
N ILE A 180 24.57 2.05 10.38
CA ILE A 180 24.24 3.45 10.70
C ILE A 180 23.55 3.55 12.06
N LYS A 181 22.52 2.73 12.34
CA LYS A 181 21.85 2.72 13.66
C LYS A 181 22.86 2.53 14.80
N LYS A 182 23.83 1.64 14.60
CA LYS A 182 24.89 1.31 15.57
C LYS A 182 25.98 2.38 15.72
N THR A 183 25.97 3.48 14.95
CA THR A 183 26.85 4.63 15.24
C THR A 183 26.32 5.51 16.36
N SER A 184 25.08 5.27 16.81
CA SER A 184 24.42 5.96 17.91
C SER A 184 24.14 5.04 19.09
N SER A 185 24.06 5.60 20.30
CA SER A 185 23.68 4.86 21.51
C SER A 185 22.22 4.41 21.51
N SER A 186 21.37 5.12 20.76
CA SER A 186 19.93 4.86 20.64
C SER A 186 19.39 5.48 19.36
N SER A 187 18.27 4.94 18.85
CA SER A 187 17.67 5.48 17.63
C SER A 187 16.16 5.25 17.55
N ILE A 188 15.45 6.19 16.94
CA ILE A 188 14.11 5.96 16.41
C ILE A 188 14.23 5.75 14.90
N TYR A 189 13.79 4.60 14.40
CA TYR A 189 13.70 4.30 12.98
C TYR A 189 12.23 4.30 12.55
N LEU A 190 11.77 5.43 12.04
CA LEU A 190 10.41 5.64 11.55
C LEU A 190 10.30 5.19 10.09
N GLN A 191 9.72 4.02 9.88
CA GLN A 191 9.35 3.51 8.56
C GLN A 191 8.13 4.29 8.06
N VAL A 192 8.17 4.82 6.84
CA VAL A 192 7.06 5.57 6.26
C VAL A 192 6.66 4.93 4.94
N THR A 193 5.38 4.57 4.79
CA THR A 193 4.87 3.97 3.54
C THR A 193 3.35 4.04 3.42
N GLY A 194 2.85 3.97 2.18
CA GLY A 194 1.44 3.68 1.90
C GLY A 194 1.13 2.21 1.65
N THR A 195 2.14 1.35 1.67
CA THR A 195 2.02 -0.09 1.43
C THR A 195 2.78 -0.89 2.49
N PRO A 196 2.16 -1.13 3.66
CA PRO A 196 2.83 -1.68 4.83
C PRO A 196 3.04 -3.20 4.77
N GLN A 197 2.58 -3.89 3.73
CA GLN A 197 2.48 -5.36 3.67
C GLN A 197 3.80 -6.06 4.02
N SER A 198 4.91 -5.62 3.42
CA SER A 198 6.22 -6.24 3.68
C SER A 198 6.75 -5.98 5.09
N LEU A 199 6.40 -4.83 5.68
CA LEU A 199 6.86 -4.40 6.99
C LEU A 199 6.10 -5.14 8.11
N LEU A 200 4.79 -5.30 7.94
CA LEU A 200 3.93 -6.06 8.87
C LEU A 200 4.27 -7.56 8.89
N LEU A 201 4.76 -8.08 7.76
CA LEU A 201 5.22 -9.47 7.63
C LEU A 201 6.72 -9.67 7.95
N GLN A 202 7.38 -8.71 8.61
CA GLN A 202 8.73 -8.96 9.15
C GLN A 202 8.66 -9.78 10.44
N THR A 203 9.65 -10.64 10.66
CA THR A 203 9.81 -11.35 11.96
C THR A 203 10.35 -10.39 13.02
N LYS A 204 10.03 -10.64 14.29
CA LYS A 204 10.64 -9.89 15.40
C LYS A 204 12.15 -10.10 15.46
N ILE A 205 12.62 -11.32 15.14
CA ILE A 205 14.03 -11.70 15.13
C ILE A 205 14.83 -10.88 14.12
N ALA A 206 14.23 -10.50 12.98
CA ALA A 206 14.88 -9.64 12.00
C ALA A 206 15.16 -8.23 12.54
N GLY A 207 14.47 -7.79 13.61
CA GLY A 207 14.66 -6.46 14.22
C GLY A 207 14.08 -5.31 13.38
N TRP A 208 13.26 -5.62 12.37
CA TRP A 208 12.66 -4.67 11.43
C TRP A 208 11.12 -4.63 11.48
N LYS A 209 10.51 -5.50 12.30
CA LYS A 209 9.06 -5.44 12.56
C LYS A 209 8.76 -4.19 13.38
N PRO A 210 7.84 -3.31 12.95
CA PRO A 210 7.50 -2.12 13.71
C PRO A 210 6.90 -2.50 15.06
N GLN A 211 7.35 -1.83 16.11
CA GLN A 211 6.86 -2.03 17.49
C GLN A 211 5.54 -1.30 17.71
N PHE A 212 5.44 -0.08 17.17
CA PHE A 212 4.22 0.70 17.13
C PHE A 212 3.92 1.15 15.70
N ILE A 213 2.64 1.37 15.43
CA ILE A 213 2.13 1.75 14.12
C ILE A 213 1.12 2.87 14.33
N TYR A 214 1.30 3.96 13.60
CA TYR A 214 0.33 5.04 13.55
C TYR A 214 -0.14 5.23 12.12
N TYR A 215 -1.45 5.29 11.93
CA TYR A 215 -2.08 5.65 10.67
C TYR A 215 -2.55 7.09 10.75
N PHE A 216 -2.21 7.91 9.76
CA PHE A 216 -2.78 9.24 9.61
C PHE A 216 -3.74 9.27 8.43
N GLU A 217 -4.91 9.88 8.66
CA GLU A 217 -5.93 10.04 7.64
C GLU A 217 -5.54 11.13 6.62
N PRO A 218 -5.82 10.92 5.32
CA PRO A 218 -5.70 11.98 4.33
C PRO A 218 -6.64 13.15 4.65
N GLY A 219 -6.17 14.38 4.43
CA GLY A 219 -7.00 15.59 4.54
C GLY A 219 -8.13 15.65 3.50
N LYS A 220 -9.02 16.64 3.68
CA LYS A 220 -10.17 16.90 2.78
C LYS A 220 -9.73 17.11 1.32
N GLY A 221 -10.49 16.55 0.38
CA GLY A 221 -10.25 16.66 -1.07
C GLY A 221 -9.32 15.59 -1.65
N TYR A 222 -8.78 14.70 -0.82
CA TYR A 222 -8.01 13.55 -1.30
C TYR A 222 -8.91 12.56 -2.05
N LEU A 223 -8.57 12.26 -3.31
CA LEU A 223 -9.17 11.16 -4.06
C LEU A 223 -8.32 9.90 -3.87
N GLY A 224 -8.92 8.86 -3.30
CA GLY A 224 -8.23 7.64 -2.89
C GLY A 224 -8.88 6.35 -3.37
N GLY A 225 -8.45 5.23 -2.78
CA GLY A 225 -8.95 3.91 -3.15
C GLY A 225 -10.47 3.77 -3.10
N ASP A 226 -11.13 4.35 -2.09
CA ASP A 226 -12.60 4.31 -1.98
C ASP A 226 -13.32 5.13 -3.05
N PHE A 227 -12.69 6.17 -3.59
CA PHE A 227 -13.27 6.94 -4.69
C PHE A 227 -13.26 6.15 -6.01
N PHE A 228 -12.20 5.38 -6.26
CA PHE A 228 -12.02 4.65 -7.53
C PHE A 228 -12.49 3.19 -7.48
N PHE A 229 -12.41 2.52 -6.32
CA PHE A 229 -12.51 1.07 -6.20
C PHE A 229 -13.47 0.60 -5.08
N SER A 230 -14.49 1.41 -4.79
CA SER A 230 -15.65 1.02 -3.98
C SER A 230 -16.44 -0.13 -4.61
N ASP A 231 -17.37 -0.73 -3.84
CA ASP A 231 -18.23 -1.82 -4.31
C ASP A 231 -19.28 -1.41 -5.37
N GLU A 232 -19.54 -0.10 -5.51
CA GLU A 232 -20.43 0.45 -6.54
C GLU A 232 -19.69 0.69 -7.87
N LYS A 233 -20.44 0.67 -8.99
CA LYS A 233 -19.89 0.95 -10.33
C LYS A 233 -19.39 2.39 -10.40
N CYS A 234 -18.08 2.58 -10.27
CA CYS A 234 -17.43 3.89 -10.33
C CYS A 234 -17.45 4.45 -11.77
N PRO A 235 -18.02 5.65 -12.02
CA PRO A 235 -18.01 6.27 -13.34
C PRO A 235 -16.62 6.75 -13.78
N HIS A 236 -15.67 6.81 -12.85
CA HIS A 236 -14.29 7.26 -13.10
C HIS A 236 -13.35 6.14 -13.56
N VAL A 237 -13.77 4.88 -13.45
CA VAL A 237 -12.98 3.71 -13.89
C VAL A 237 -13.65 3.06 -15.09
N ILE A 238 -13.02 3.20 -16.26
CA ILE A 238 -13.52 2.73 -17.54
C ILE A 238 -12.85 1.39 -17.89
N PRO A 239 -13.63 0.31 -18.06
CA PRO A 239 -13.08 -1.00 -18.41
C PRO A 239 -12.57 -1.01 -19.86
N THR A 240 -11.36 -1.53 -20.06
CA THR A 240 -10.75 -1.78 -21.38
C THR A 240 -10.67 -3.29 -21.68
N ASP A 241 -10.28 -3.70 -22.89
CA ASP A 241 -9.96 -5.13 -23.12
C ASP A 241 -8.69 -5.54 -22.33
N ASN A 242 -8.61 -6.82 -21.95
CA ASN A 242 -7.45 -7.38 -21.24
C ASN A 242 -6.20 -7.48 -22.12
N ASP A 243 -6.35 -7.53 -23.44
CA ASP A 243 -5.27 -7.74 -24.40
C ASP A 243 -4.92 -6.48 -25.23
N GLU A 244 -5.63 -5.35 -25.07
CA GLU A 244 -5.37 -4.10 -25.83
C GLU A 244 -3.89 -3.67 -25.78
N GLY A 245 -3.25 -3.82 -24.63
CA GLY A 245 -1.83 -3.46 -24.48
C GLY A 245 -0.89 -4.30 -25.36
N LYS A 246 -1.26 -5.53 -25.69
CA LYS A 246 -0.51 -6.41 -26.59
C LYS A 246 -0.88 -6.15 -28.05
N GLU A 247 -2.16 -5.93 -28.33
CA GLU A 247 -2.69 -5.59 -29.67
C GLU A 247 -2.05 -4.29 -30.17
N LEU A 248 -1.97 -3.26 -29.30
CA LEU A 248 -1.26 -2.01 -29.56
C LEU A 248 0.22 -2.20 -29.93
N LEU A 249 0.86 -3.32 -29.59
CA LEU A 249 2.25 -3.57 -29.97
C LEU A 249 2.41 -4.37 -31.27
N GLN A 250 1.31 -4.92 -31.80
CA GLN A 250 1.28 -5.80 -32.97
C GLN A 250 0.65 -5.14 -34.19
N ASP A 251 -0.38 -4.33 -34.01
CA ASP A 251 -1.06 -3.68 -35.13
C ASP A 251 -0.23 -2.54 -35.73
N ASP A 252 -0.32 -2.35 -37.04
CA ASP A 252 0.29 -1.20 -37.73
C ASP A 252 -0.61 0.05 -37.66
N GLU A 253 -1.93 -0.13 -37.53
CA GLU A 253 -2.90 0.97 -37.37
C GLU A 253 -3.19 1.27 -35.89
N PHE A 254 -3.76 2.45 -35.62
CA PHE A 254 -4.21 2.81 -34.27
C PHE A 254 -5.60 2.19 -34.00
N PRO A 255 -5.73 1.29 -33.02
CA PRO A 255 -6.97 0.56 -32.79
C PRO A 255 -8.07 1.42 -32.18
N GLU A 256 -9.32 1.13 -32.53
CA GLU A 256 -10.53 1.63 -31.87
C GLU A 256 -10.69 0.99 -30.48
N ASN A 257 -9.91 1.46 -29.50
CA ASN A 257 -9.83 0.84 -28.19
C ASN A 257 -9.82 1.84 -27.02
N GLY A 258 -9.60 1.34 -25.81
CA GLY A 258 -9.55 2.14 -24.59
C GLY A 258 -8.48 3.24 -24.60
N LEU A 259 -7.35 3.07 -25.31
CA LEU A 259 -6.33 4.12 -25.42
C LEU A 259 -6.83 5.30 -26.28
N LYS A 260 -7.54 5.04 -27.38
CA LYS A 260 -8.17 6.09 -28.20
C LYS A 260 -9.15 6.91 -27.38
N GLN A 261 -10.04 6.23 -26.65
CA GLN A 261 -11.00 6.87 -25.76
C GLN A 261 -10.30 7.69 -24.66
N ALA A 262 -9.21 7.17 -24.09
CA ALA A 262 -8.43 7.89 -23.10
C ALA A 262 -7.78 9.17 -23.66
N LEU A 263 -7.27 9.13 -24.90
CA LEU A 263 -6.70 10.31 -25.57
C LEU A 263 -7.76 11.39 -25.79
N LEU A 264 -8.91 11.05 -26.37
CA LEU A 264 -10.01 12.00 -26.59
C LEU A 264 -10.51 12.58 -25.27
N MET A 265 -10.71 11.74 -24.26
CA MET A 265 -11.10 12.15 -22.90
C MET A 265 -10.09 13.12 -22.29
N HIS A 266 -8.79 12.87 -22.50
CA HIS A 266 -7.72 13.73 -22.02
C HIS A 266 -7.73 15.09 -22.72
N LEU A 267 -7.96 15.14 -24.04
CA LEU A 267 -8.04 16.39 -24.80
C LEU A 267 -9.19 17.27 -24.30
N VAL A 268 -10.40 16.71 -24.17
CA VAL A 268 -11.58 17.43 -23.66
C VAL A 268 -11.37 17.91 -22.22
N SER A 269 -10.86 17.03 -21.34
CA SER A 269 -10.57 17.39 -19.95
C SER A 269 -9.52 18.50 -19.85
N SER A 270 -8.46 18.41 -20.66
CA SER A 270 -7.38 19.39 -20.67
C SER A 270 -7.86 20.74 -21.20
N ALA A 271 -8.63 20.77 -22.29
CA ALA A 271 -9.21 22.00 -22.82
C ALA A 271 -10.02 22.73 -21.75
N HIS A 272 -10.91 22.03 -21.04
CA HIS A 272 -11.65 22.63 -19.92
C HIS A 272 -10.72 23.16 -18.81
N LEU A 273 -9.67 22.42 -18.43
CA LEU A 273 -8.72 22.87 -17.40
C LEU A 273 -7.95 24.13 -17.80
N PHE A 274 -7.46 24.20 -19.04
CA PHE A 274 -6.69 25.34 -19.54
C PHE A 274 -7.57 26.58 -19.73
N LEU A 275 -8.80 26.41 -20.23
CA LEU A 275 -9.81 27.49 -20.30
C LEU A 275 -10.14 28.07 -18.91
N ASN A 276 -9.95 27.29 -17.84
CA ASN A 276 -10.13 27.71 -16.45
C ASN A 276 -8.80 28.05 -15.73
N GLY A 277 -7.73 28.31 -16.48
CA GLY A 277 -6.47 28.86 -15.95
C GLY A 277 -5.47 27.85 -15.42
N SER A 278 -5.73 26.54 -15.55
CA SER A 278 -4.70 25.53 -15.27
C SER A 278 -3.49 25.74 -16.17
N GLN A 279 -2.29 25.54 -15.62
CA GLN A 279 -1.04 25.63 -16.37
C GLN A 279 -0.53 24.26 -16.83
N VAL A 280 -1.18 23.18 -16.38
CA VAL A 280 -0.75 21.80 -16.63
C VAL A 280 -1.94 20.85 -16.63
N SER A 281 -1.86 19.84 -17.51
CA SER A 281 -2.73 18.68 -17.52
C SER A 281 -1.90 17.47 -17.90
N ASN A 282 -2.01 16.40 -17.12
CA ASN A 282 -1.21 15.19 -17.30
C ASN A 282 -2.08 13.98 -17.64
N PHE A 283 -1.58 13.15 -18.56
CA PHE A 283 -2.05 11.81 -18.88
C PHE A 283 -0.91 10.82 -18.69
N VAL A 284 -1.06 9.84 -17.79
CA VAL A 284 -0.10 8.74 -17.64
C VAL A 284 -0.56 7.48 -18.37
N VAL A 285 0.32 6.95 -19.22
CA VAL A 285 0.18 5.67 -19.90
C VAL A 285 1.17 4.68 -19.29
N HIS A 286 0.66 3.59 -18.71
CA HIS A 286 1.48 2.55 -18.10
C HIS A 286 1.39 1.22 -18.90
N PRO A 287 2.17 1.09 -20.00
CA PRO A 287 2.04 -0.04 -20.90
C PRO A 287 2.72 -1.31 -20.40
N SER A 288 3.97 -1.22 -19.96
CA SER A 288 4.73 -2.41 -19.56
C SER A 288 5.96 -2.08 -18.70
N VAL A 289 6.84 -3.07 -18.49
CA VAL A 289 8.16 -2.88 -17.87
C VAL A 289 9.27 -2.65 -18.89
N LYS A 290 9.03 -2.95 -20.17
CA LYS A 290 10.07 -2.93 -21.19
C LYS A 290 10.15 -1.53 -21.79
N VAL A 291 11.30 -0.90 -21.62
CA VAL A 291 11.59 0.43 -22.18
C VAL A 291 11.34 0.49 -23.69
N SER A 292 11.66 -0.59 -24.42
CA SER A 292 11.43 -0.69 -25.88
C SER A 292 9.96 -0.60 -26.27
N GLU A 293 9.04 -1.02 -25.38
CA GLU A 293 7.59 -0.95 -25.63
C GLU A 293 7.06 0.46 -25.33
N HIS A 294 7.68 1.22 -24.43
CA HIS A 294 7.26 2.60 -24.13
C HIS A 294 7.38 3.51 -25.36
N GLN A 295 8.47 3.38 -26.12
CA GLN A 295 8.67 4.19 -27.34
C GLN A 295 7.63 3.85 -28.42
N LYS A 296 7.26 2.57 -28.56
CA LYS A 296 6.22 2.16 -29.51
C LYS A 296 4.87 2.79 -29.18
N PHE A 297 4.50 2.81 -27.90
CA PHE A 297 3.30 3.50 -27.44
C PHE A 297 3.35 5.00 -27.73
N ALA A 298 4.47 5.66 -27.43
CA ALA A 298 4.63 7.09 -27.69
C ALA A 298 4.51 7.42 -29.19
N ASN A 299 5.12 6.61 -30.06
CA ASN A 299 5.01 6.79 -31.51
C ASN A 299 3.56 6.65 -31.98
N LYS A 300 2.86 5.60 -31.56
CA LYS A 300 1.44 5.39 -31.89
C LYS A 300 0.54 6.53 -31.43
N ILE A 301 0.77 7.03 -30.22
CA ILE A 301 0.05 8.20 -29.70
C ILE A 301 0.30 9.40 -30.61
N GLY A 302 1.55 9.67 -30.99
CA GLY A 302 1.89 10.75 -31.92
C GLY A 302 1.25 10.58 -33.30
N GLU A 303 1.25 9.38 -33.85
CA GLU A 303 0.58 9.03 -35.11
C GLU A 303 -0.91 9.35 -35.07
N TYR A 304 -1.61 8.93 -34.00
CA TYR A 304 -3.03 9.23 -33.83
C TYR A 304 -3.33 10.71 -33.60
N LEU A 305 -2.49 11.45 -32.88
CA LEU A 305 -2.66 12.89 -32.74
C LEU A 305 -2.51 13.63 -34.08
N ASN A 306 -1.59 13.16 -34.94
CA ASN A 306 -1.44 13.69 -36.29
C ASN A 306 -2.66 13.36 -37.17
N GLU A 307 -3.17 12.13 -37.10
CA GLU A 307 -4.41 11.73 -37.78
C GLU A 307 -5.58 12.62 -37.34
N LEU A 308 -5.74 12.80 -36.02
CA LEU A 308 -6.80 13.64 -35.45
C LEU A 308 -6.69 15.10 -35.88
N ASN A 309 -5.48 15.64 -36.01
CA ASN A 309 -5.26 17.00 -36.52
C ASN A 309 -5.69 17.12 -37.99
N LEU A 310 -5.42 16.12 -38.81
CA LEU A 310 -5.82 16.10 -40.22
C LEU A 310 -7.33 15.97 -40.40
N SER A 311 -8.00 15.23 -39.52
CA SER A 311 -9.44 14.98 -39.57
C SER A 311 -10.27 15.89 -38.66
N ILE A 312 -9.67 16.91 -38.01
CA ILE A 312 -10.31 17.68 -36.93
C ILE A 312 -11.62 18.35 -37.36
N ASP A 313 -11.68 18.80 -38.62
CA ASP A 313 -12.84 19.46 -39.22
C ASP A 313 -13.83 18.49 -39.91
N GLU A 314 -13.58 17.18 -39.87
CA GLU A 314 -14.50 16.18 -40.40
C GLU A 314 -15.67 15.94 -39.42
N ASP A 315 -16.90 15.82 -39.95
CA ASP A 315 -18.12 15.65 -39.15
C ASP A 315 -18.04 14.47 -38.15
N CYS A 316 -17.40 13.37 -38.56
CA CYS A 316 -17.23 12.17 -37.72
C CYS A 316 -16.31 12.43 -36.51
N THR A 317 -15.27 13.26 -36.69
CA THR A 317 -14.33 13.64 -35.62
C THR A 317 -15.02 14.57 -34.64
N ILE A 318 -15.76 15.56 -35.15
CA ILE A 318 -16.54 16.50 -34.33
C ILE A 318 -17.58 15.73 -33.50
N GLU A 319 -18.32 14.80 -34.11
CA GLU A 319 -19.30 13.97 -33.42
C GLU A 319 -18.64 13.13 -32.31
N THR A 320 -17.48 12.53 -32.58
CA THR A 320 -16.73 11.74 -31.59
C THR A 320 -16.26 12.57 -30.40
N LEU A 321 -15.76 13.79 -30.64
CA LEU A 321 -15.40 14.74 -29.57
C LEU A 321 -16.63 15.18 -28.78
N HIS A 322 -17.77 15.43 -29.46
CA HIS A 322 -19.01 15.81 -28.80
C HIS A 322 -19.55 14.69 -27.90
N GLN A 323 -19.52 13.43 -28.35
CA GLN A 323 -19.90 12.27 -27.53
C GLN A 323 -19.01 12.15 -26.29
N THR A 324 -17.71 12.38 -26.43
CA THR A 324 -16.75 12.40 -25.31
C THR A 324 -17.06 13.52 -24.33
N TYR A 325 -17.37 14.71 -24.84
CA TYR A 325 -17.79 15.86 -24.06
C TYR A 325 -19.09 15.60 -23.27
N ASP A 326 -20.11 15.05 -23.91
CA ASP A 326 -21.38 14.72 -23.27
C ASP A 326 -21.18 13.69 -22.15
N ASN A 327 -20.28 12.71 -22.36
CA ASN A 327 -19.92 11.76 -21.31
C ASN A 327 -19.29 12.46 -20.09
N LEU A 328 -18.32 13.35 -20.29
CA LEU A 328 -17.69 14.10 -19.19
C LEU A 328 -18.68 15.01 -18.47
N LYS A 329 -19.61 15.63 -19.21
CA LYS A 329 -20.63 16.52 -18.66
C LYS A 329 -21.51 15.84 -17.61
N THR A 330 -21.67 14.51 -17.67
CA THR A 330 -22.42 13.74 -16.66
C THR A 330 -21.79 13.81 -15.26
N THR A 331 -20.47 13.91 -15.16
CA THR A 331 -19.74 14.02 -13.89
C THR A 331 -19.16 15.41 -13.64
N LYS A 332 -19.10 16.26 -14.67
CA LYS A 332 -18.68 17.67 -14.61
C LYS A 332 -19.75 18.56 -15.27
N PRO A 333 -20.89 18.84 -14.60
CA PRO A 333 -21.98 19.60 -15.21
C PRO A 333 -21.61 21.04 -15.61
N ASP A 334 -20.59 21.60 -14.96
CA ASP A 334 -20.01 22.92 -15.19
C ASP A 334 -18.81 22.90 -16.16
N ILE A 335 -18.69 21.84 -16.96
CA ILE A 335 -17.73 21.80 -18.07
C ILE A 335 -17.96 22.97 -19.03
N ALA A 336 -16.87 23.49 -19.62
CA ALA A 336 -16.92 24.65 -20.52
C ALA A 336 -17.74 24.33 -21.78
N PRO A 337 -18.34 25.33 -22.47
CA PRO A 337 -19.10 25.09 -23.69
C PRO A 337 -18.31 24.28 -24.73
N PHE A 338 -19.00 23.41 -25.47
CA PHE A 338 -18.36 22.51 -26.45
C PHE A 338 -17.58 23.29 -27.50
N ASP A 339 -18.14 24.39 -28.02
CA ASP A 339 -17.49 25.20 -29.06
C ASP A 339 -16.14 25.77 -28.59
N ASP A 340 -16.04 26.19 -27.32
CA ASP A 340 -14.78 26.69 -26.73
C ASP A 340 -13.76 25.56 -26.55
N ILE A 341 -14.22 24.40 -26.07
CA ILE A 341 -13.40 23.20 -25.91
C ILE A 341 -12.86 22.73 -27.27
N TYR A 342 -13.73 22.61 -28.27
CA TYR A 342 -13.38 22.21 -29.63
C TYR A 342 -12.35 23.17 -30.23
N SER A 343 -12.61 24.47 -30.13
CA SER A 343 -11.68 25.51 -30.62
C SER A 343 -10.30 25.40 -29.97
N TYR A 344 -10.25 25.18 -28.65
CA TYR A 344 -9.00 24.99 -27.92
C TYR A 344 -8.26 23.72 -28.38
N ILE A 345 -8.95 22.59 -28.53
CA ILE A 345 -8.36 21.33 -28.98
C ILE A 345 -7.77 21.50 -30.38
N LYS A 346 -8.53 22.11 -31.29
CA LYS A 346 -8.09 22.40 -32.66
C LYS A 346 -6.83 23.26 -32.67
N GLU A 347 -6.83 24.39 -31.97
CA GLU A 347 -5.66 25.27 -31.87
C GLU A 347 -4.43 24.55 -31.29
N THR A 348 -4.65 23.71 -30.28
CA THR A 348 -3.59 22.94 -29.60
C THR A 348 -2.96 21.91 -30.55
N LEU A 349 -3.77 21.23 -31.36
CA LEU A 349 -3.32 20.26 -32.37
C LEU A 349 -2.58 20.96 -33.53
N GLU A 350 -3.14 22.05 -34.07
CA GLU A 350 -2.54 22.81 -35.19
C GLU A 350 -1.18 23.40 -34.83
N LYS A 351 -0.99 23.79 -33.56
CA LYS A 351 0.25 24.37 -33.04
C LYS A 351 1.23 23.35 -32.46
N ASP A 352 0.93 22.06 -32.53
CA ASP A 352 1.74 20.96 -31.97
C ASP A 352 2.12 21.18 -30.49
N GLN A 353 1.12 21.53 -29.67
CA GLN A 353 1.31 21.90 -28.25
C GLN A 353 1.10 20.74 -27.27
N ILE A 354 1.02 19.50 -27.77
CA ILE A 354 0.84 18.29 -26.95
C ILE A 354 2.19 17.60 -26.77
N ASN A 355 2.66 17.52 -25.53
CA ASN A 355 3.93 16.87 -25.24
C ASN A 355 3.74 15.36 -25.05
N VAL A 356 4.33 14.54 -25.92
CA VAL A 356 4.43 13.08 -25.70
C VAL A 356 5.81 12.74 -25.11
N LEU A 357 5.84 12.39 -23.82
CA LEU A 357 7.06 12.24 -23.03
C LEU A 357 7.29 10.78 -22.65
N VAL A 358 8.46 10.22 -22.93
CA VAL A 358 8.84 8.88 -22.48
C VAL A 358 9.76 8.97 -21.27
N ILE A 359 9.31 8.49 -20.10
CA ILE A 359 10.09 8.53 -18.87
C ILE A 359 10.67 7.16 -18.53
N ASN A 360 12.00 7.11 -18.45
CA ASN A 360 12.77 5.92 -18.10
C ASN A 360 13.72 6.22 -16.93
N SER A 361 14.16 5.19 -16.22
CA SER A 361 14.90 5.29 -14.95
C SER A 361 16.32 5.89 -15.06
N LYS A 362 16.74 6.29 -16.26
CA LYS A 362 18.09 6.82 -16.55
C LYS A 362 18.11 8.28 -17.03
N ALA A 363 16.95 8.91 -17.20
CA ALA A 363 16.89 10.29 -17.71
C ALA A 363 17.33 11.32 -16.65
N SER A 364 17.86 12.46 -17.12
CA SER A 364 18.31 13.58 -16.28
C SER A 364 17.15 14.33 -15.60
N TYR A 365 17.42 15.20 -14.62
CA TYR A 365 16.40 16.02 -13.96
C TYR A 365 15.63 16.88 -14.97
N ASP A 366 16.34 17.59 -15.86
CA ASP A 366 15.76 18.51 -16.83
C ASP A 366 14.89 17.80 -17.89
N GLU A 367 15.24 16.55 -18.23
CA GLU A 367 14.42 15.71 -19.11
C GLU A 367 13.14 15.21 -18.42
N ASN A 368 13.19 15.04 -17.10
CA ASN A 368 12.09 14.50 -16.29
C ASN A 368 11.23 15.55 -15.58
N ALA A 369 11.49 16.86 -15.73
CA ALA A 369 10.64 17.92 -15.16
C ALA A 369 9.64 18.51 -16.18
N ARG A 370 9.71 18.08 -17.45
CA ARG A 370 8.92 18.66 -18.56
C ARG A 370 7.41 18.55 -18.39
N TYR A 371 6.93 17.61 -17.56
CA TYR A 371 5.50 17.40 -17.31
C TYR A 371 4.91 18.31 -16.22
N GLU A 372 5.69 19.24 -15.65
CA GLU A 372 5.19 20.19 -14.64
C GLU A 372 4.34 21.32 -15.26
N THR A 373 4.42 21.53 -16.57
CA THR A 373 3.68 22.53 -17.33
C THR A 373 3.18 21.99 -18.67
N GLY A 374 2.11 22.56 -19.23
CA GLY A 374 1.59 22.18 -20.54
C GLY A 374 0.67 20.95 -20.54
N LEU A 375 0.22 20.55 -21.73
CA LEU A 375 -0.61 19.37 -21.94
C LEU A 375 0.31 18.19 -22.26
N ASN A 376 0.34 17.20 -21.36
CA ASN A 376 1.37 16.16 -21.37
C ASN A 376 0.77 14.76 -21.39
N ILE A 377 1.29 13.92 -22.28
CA ILE A 377 1.05 12.47 -22.31
C ILE A 377 2.36 11.76 -21.98
N VAL A 378 2.42 11.21 -20.77
CA VAL A 378 3.61 10.59 -20.19
C VAL A 378 3.51 9.08 -20.29
N VAL A 379 4.44 8.47 -21.04
CA VAL A 379 4.53 7.03 -21.25
C VAL A 379 5.69 6.44 -20.45
N GLY A 380 5.43 5.40 -19.66
CA GLY A 380 6.50 4.80 -18.87
C GLY A 380 6.15 3.56 -18.07
N GLY A 381 7.19 3.02 -17.43
CA GLY A 381 7.14 1.75 -16.70
C GLY A 381 7.28 1.94 -15.20
N ASN A 382 8.12 1.11 -14.58
CA ASN A 382 8.40 1.19 -13.13
C ASN A 382 8.92 2.56 -12.67
N SER A 383 9.54 3.35 -13.56
CA SER A 383 10.04 4.69 -13.26
C SER A 383 8.93 5.67 -12.88
N LEU A 384 7.70 5.45 -13.34
CA LEU A 384 6.52 6.24 -12.96
C LEU A 384 5.97 5.85 -11.58
N GLY A 385 6.49 4.76 -10.98
CA GLY A 385 5.81 4.00 -9.94
C GLY A 385 6.02 4.44 -8.50
N ARG A 386 7.21 4.87 -8.07
CA ARG A 386 7.48 5.26 -6.66
C ARG A 386 8.08 6.66 -6.57
N GLY A 387 7.61 7.45 -5.61
CA GLY A 387 8.12 8.80 -5.32
C GLY A 387 7.73 9.93 -6.29
N ILE A 388 7.48 9.66 -7.57
CA ILE A 388 7.10 10.72 -8.54
C ILE A 388 5.61 11.12 -8.40
N THR A 389 5.35 12.43 -8.41
CA THR A 389 4.03 13.08 -8.44
C THR A 389 3.80 13.76 -9.79
N PHE A 390 2.63 13.55 -10.38
CA PHE A 390 2.21 14.24 -11.62
C PHE A 390 1.17 15.31 -11.26
N PRO A 391 1.50 16.61 -11.43
CA PRO A 391 0.55 17.70 -11.24
C PRO A 391 -0.67 17.56 -12.17
N MET A 392 -1.89 17.75 -11.67
CA MET A 392 -3.11 17.76 -12.52
C MET A 392 -3.25 16.53 -13.45
N LEU A 393 -2.88 15.34 -12.98
CA LEU A 393 -3.05 14.09 -13.74
C LEU A 393 -4.52 13.68 -13.79
N GLN A 394 -5.21 14.03 -14.88
CA GLN A 394 -6.64 13.71 -15.02
C GLN A 394 -6.90 12.40 -15.74
N THR A 395 -5.94 11.89 -16.50
CA THR A 395 -6.18 10.69 -17.32
C THR A 395 -5.12 9.64 -17.05
N ILE A 396 -5.54 8.40 -16.85
CA ILE A 396 -4.64 7.28 -16.61
C ILE A 396 -5.07 6.12 -17.51
N TYR A 397 -4.13 5.54 -18.25
CA TYR A 397 -4.33 4.32 -19.03
C TYR A 397 -3.37 3.25 -18.52
N TYR A 398 -3.94 2.21 -17.89
CA TYR A 398 -3.21 1.14 -17.23
C TYR A 398 -3.54 -0.20 -17.89
N CYS A 399 -2.69 -0.67 -18.81
CA CYS A 399 -2.88 -1.96 -19.50
C CYS A 399 -1.86 -3.04 -19.06
N ARG A 400 -1.05 -2.78 -18.03
CA ARG A 400 -0.02 -3.73 -17.56
C ARG A 400 -0.59 -4.84 -16.67
N VAL A 401 -0.81 -6.03 -17.22
CA VAL A 401 -1.21 -7.20 -16.42
C VAL A 401 0.01 -8.05 -16.01
N ALA A 402 0.35 -8.04 -14.71
CA ALA A 402 1.45 -8.85 -14.17
C ALA A 402 1.07 -10.34 -14.03
N LYS A 403 1.97 -11.24 -14.43
CA LYS A 403 1.83 -12.71 -14.26
C LYS A 403 1.78 -13.12 -12.78
N ASN A 404 2.59 -12.49 -11.93
CA ASN A 404 2.66 -12.73 -10.50
C ASN A 404 2.40 -11.40 -9.76
N PRO A 405 1.14 -10.97 -9.62
CA PRO A 405 0.83 -9.67 -9.03
C PRO A 405 1.15 -9.64 -7.53
N GLN A 406 1.60 -8.48 -7.07
CA GLN A 406 1.90 -8.18 -5.68
C GLN A 406 1.09 -6.94 -5.27
N ALA A 407 0.39 -7.03 -4.15
CA ALA A 407 -0.55 -6.01 -3.69
C ALA A 407 0.15 -4.67 -3.43
N ASP A 408 1.26 -4.69 -2.70
CA ASP A 408 2.10 -3.51 -2.44
C ASP A 408 2.53 -2.80 -3.73
N THR A 409 3.01 -3.56 -4.71
CA THR A 409 3.52 -3.02 -5.97
C THR A 409 2.41 -2.43 -6.82
N MET A 410 1.26 -3.13 -6.91
CA MET A 410 0.10 -2.61 -7.63
C MET A 410 -0.45 -1.34 -6.98
N TRP A 411 -0.60 -1.34 -5.65
CA TRP A 411 -1.14 -0.19 -4.93
C TRP A 411 -0.23 1.04 -4.99
N GLN A 412 1.09 0.83 -5.02
CA GLN A 412 2.05 1.93 -5.19
C GLN A 412 1.94 2.62 -6.56
N HIS A 413 1.56 1.87 -7.59
CA HIS A 413 1.32 2.44 -8.92
C HIS A 413 0.04 3.28 -8.99
N SER A 414 -0.71 3.43 -7.89
CA SER A 414 -1.94 4.22 -7.86
C SER A 414 -1.72 5.73 -7.92
N ARG A 415 -1.15 6.23 -9.03
CA ARG A 415 -0.89 7.65 -9.29
C ARG A 415 -2.14 8.48 -9.53
N MET A 416 -3.24 7.79 -9.80
CA MET A 416 -4.59 8.37 -9.87
C MET A 416 -5.04 8.98 -8.54
N PHE A 417 -4.44 8.56 -7.41
CA PHE A 417 -4.74 9.15 -6.11
C PHE A 417 -4.04 10.50 -5.93
N GLY A 418 -4.65 11.41 -5.17
CA GLY A 418 -4.07 12.72 -4.89
C GLY A 418 -5.11 13.79 -4.59
N TYR A 419 -4.63 15.02 -4.40
CA TYR A 419 -5.45 16.20 -4.09
C TYR A 419 -5.67 17.11 -5.29
N ASP A 420 -4.79 17.02 -6.28
CA ASP A 420 -4.69 17.87 -7.47
C ASP A 420 -5.38 17.18 -8.67
N ARG A 421 -6.55 16.60 -8.42
CA ARG A 421 -7.38 15.90 -9.39
C ARG A 421 -8.74 16.56 -9.36
N ASP A 422 -9.35 16.79 -10.53
CA ASP A 422 -10.74 17.26 -10.55
C ASP A 422 -11.63 16.00 -10.48
N PRO A 423 -12.47 15.84 -9.44
CA PRO A 423 -13.29 14.64 -9.28
C PRO A 423 -14.31 14.46 -10.41
N GLY A 424 -14.70 15.55 -11.10
CA GLY A 424 -15.59 15.48 -12.26
C GLY A 424 -14.86 15.04 -13.53
N LEU A 425 -13.57 15.31 -13.68
CA LEU A 425 -12.81 15.05 -14.91
C LEU A 425 -11.98 13.76 -14.86
N VAL A 426 -11.48 13.37 -13.69
CA VAL A 426 -10.50 12.28 -13.60
C VAL A 426 -11.06 10.96 -14.15
N ARG A 427 -10.26 10.28 -14.98
CA ARG A 427 -10.59 8.97 -15.59
C ARG A 427 -9.42 8.00 -15.56
N VAL A 428 -9.74 6.74 -15.27
CA VAL A 428 -8.80 5.62 -15.24
C VAL A 428 -9.31 4.53 -16.17
N PHE A 429 -8.54 4.23 -17.22
CA PHE A 429 -8.81 3.18 -18.19
C PHE A 429 -7.99 1.96 -17.81
N MET A 430 -8.64 0.83 -17.52
CA MET A 430 -7.93 -0.40 -17.20
C MET A 430 -8.76 -1.67 -17.45
N PRO A 431 -8.12 -2.82 -17.68
CA PRO A 431 -8.81 -4.10 -17.82
C PRO A 431 -9.63 -4.51 -16.60
N PRO A 432 -10.79 -5.19 -16.76
CA PRO A 432 -11.63 -5.68 -15.65
C PRO A 432 -10.88 -6.50 -14.59
N LEU A 433 -9.90 -7.30 -15.01
CA LEU A 433 -9.07 -8.07 -14.08
C LEU A 433 -8.25 -7.15 -13.13
N LEU A 434 -7.77 -6.01 -13.62
CA LEU A 434 -7.07 -5.03 -12.81
C LEU A 434 -8.03 -4.28 -11.88
N ILE A 435 -9.21 -3.88 -12.37
CA ILE A 435 -10.27 -3.26 -11.55
C ILE A 435 -10.58 -4.14 -10.34
N LYS A 436 -10.86 -5.43 -10.59
CA LYS A 436 -11.13 -6.40 -9.52
C LYS A 436 -10.00 -6.48 -8.50
N ARG A 437 -8.75 -6.56 -8.97
CA ARG A 437 -7.57 -6.63 -8.08
C ARG A 437 -7.38 -5.36 -7.26
N PHE A 438 -7.55 -4.18 -7.84
CA PHE A 438 -7.47 -2.93 -7.10
C PHE A 438 -8.58 -2.83 -6.05
N SER A 439 -9.81 -3.25 -6.35
CA SER A 439 -10.89 -3.34 -5.36
C SER A 439 -10.56 -4.32 -4.22
N GLU A 440 -10.03 -5.50 -4.54
CA GLU A 440 -9.58 -6.47 -3.53
C GLU A 440 -8.46 -5.91 -2.63
N ILE A 441 -7.48 -5.22 -3.22
CA ILE A 441 -6.40 -4.56 -2.47
C ILE A 441 -6.95 -3.43 -1.60
N ASN A 442 -7.90 -2.63 -2.11
CA ASN A 442 -8.53 -1.55 -1.37
C ASN A 442 -9.21 -2.07 -0.10
N LYS A 443 -10.00 -3.14 -0.24
CA LYS A 443 -10.67 -3.81 0.90
C LYS A 443 -9.67 -4.29 1.94
N THR A 444 -8.58 -4.95 1.53
CA THR A 444 -7.55 -5.39 2.47
C THR A 444 -6.85 -4.20 3.14
N ASN A 445 -6.58 -3.11 2.42
CA ASN A 445 -5.97 -1.91 3.01
C ASN A 445 -6.90 -1.24 4.04
N ASN A 446 -8.19 -1.13 3.75
CA ASN A 446 -9.18 -0.63 4.70
C ASN A 446 -9.29 -1.52 5.94
N SER A 447 -9.20 -2.85 5.78
CA SER A 447 -9.10 -3.79 6.90
C SER A 447 -7.84 -3.56 7.73
N ILE A 448 -6.67 -3.37 7.10
CA ILE A 448 -5.41 -3.06 7.80
C ILE A 448 -5.53 -1.75 8.59
N ILE A 449 -6.08 -0.69 8.00
CA ILE A 449 -6.30 0.61 8.65
C ILE A 449 -7.22 0.45 9.86
N ASN A 450 -8.35 -0.23 9.70
CA ASN A 450 -9.29 -0.50 10.79
C ASN A 450 -8.66 -1.31 11.93
N GLN A 451 -7.80 -2.26 11.59
CA GLN A 451 -7.04 -3.02 12.59
C GLN A 451 -6.02 -2.14 13.30
N ILE A 452 -5.26 -1.28 12.60
CA ILE A 452 -4.31 -0.33 13.22
C ILE A 452 -5.01 0.56 14.25
N ASN A 453 -6.16 1.12 13.90
CA ASN A 453 -6.91 2.02 14.79
C ASN A 453 -7.46 1.31 16.05
N LYS A 454 -7.56 -0.02 16.04
CA LYS A 454 -8.06 -0.84 17.17
C LYS A 454 -6.95 -1.63 17.88
N ALA A 455 -5.81 -1.82 17.23
CA ALA A 455 -4.73 -2.67 17.70
C ALA A 455 -3.94 -1.99 18.81
N LYS A 456 -3.44 -2.79 19.75
CA LYS A 456 -2.46 -2.31 20.74
C LYS A 456 -1.03 -2.51 20.26
N ASN A 457 -0.80 -3.52 19.41
CA ASN A 457 0.53 -3.90 18.91
C ASN A 457 0.47 -4.32 17.43
N ALA A 458 1.60 -4.19 16.72
CA ALA A 458 1.73 -4.59 15.33
C ALA A 458 1.45 -6.08 15.04
N ASP A 459 1.62 -6.96 16.04
CA ASP A 459 1.36 -8.39 15.88
C ASP A 459 -0.13 -8.72 15.70
N ASP A 460 -1.02 -7.83 16.12
CA ASP A 460 -2.47 -8.03 16.01
C ASP A 460 -2.97 -7.83 14.57
N ILE A 461 -2.18 -7.21 13.69
CA ILE A 461 -2.61 -6.89 12.33
C ILE A 461 -2.41 -8.10 11.42
N LYS A 462 -3.52 -8.59 10.86
CA LYS A 462 -3.57 -9.70 9.92
C LYS A 462 -3.99 -9.23 8.54
N MET A 463 -3.49 -9.94 7.53
CA MET A 463 -3.81 -9.65 6.15
C MET A 463 -4.20 -10.93 5.42
N TYR A 464 -5.14 -10.78 4.50
CA TYR A 464 -5.55 -11.83 3.60
C TYR A 464 -5.71 -11.26 2.20
N TYR A 465 -5.38 -12.09 1.23
CA TYR A 465 -5.47 -11.78 -0.19
C TYR A 465 -6.04 -12.97 -0.95
N PRO A 466 -6.68 -12.75 -2.11
CA PRO A 466 -7.02 -13.83 -3.03
C PRO A 466 -5.80 -14.70 -3.37
N LYS A 467 -6.00 -16.00 -3.63
CA LYS A 467 -4.91 -16.93 -4.02
C LYS A 467 -4.06 -16.45 -5.19
N THR A 468 -4.63 -15.62 -6.06
CA THR A 468 -3.99 -15.06 -7.26
C THR A 468 -3.15 -13.81 -6.98
N LEU A 469 -3.16 -13.28 -5.76
CA LEU A 469 -2.52 -12.03 -5.36
C LEU A 469 -1.67 -12.23 -4.10
N ARG A 470 -0.40 -11.83 -4.17
CA ARG A 470 0.50 -11.90 -3.00
C ARG A 470 0.54 -10.55 -2.27
N PRO A 471 0.71 -10.53 -0.94
CA PRO A 471 0.86 -9.27 -0.20
C PRO A 471 2.08 -8.47 -0.67
N THR A 472 3.21 -9.14 -0.89
CA THR A 472 4.49 -8.55 -1.27
C THR A 472 5.41 -9.56 -1.97
N ARG A 473 6.63 -9.14 -2.31
CA ARG A 473 7.70 -9.98 -2.85
C ARG A 473 8.17 -11.03 -1.83
N LYS A 474 8.39 -12.26 -2.32
CA LYS A 474 8.74 -13.41 -1.45
C LYS A 474 10.11 -13.30 -0.79
N ASN A 475 11.07 -12.64 -1.40
CA ASN A 475 12.46 -12.64 -0.95
C ASN A 475 12.72 -11.74 0.26
N VAL A 476 11.76 -10.92 0.67
CA VAL A 476 11.85 -10.11 1.90
C VAL A 476 11.08 -10.69 3.08
N ILE A 477 10.40 -11.82 2.87
CA ILE A 477 9.66 -12.53 3.91
C ILE A 477 10.43 -13.78 4.28
N ASP A 478 10.59 -14.02 5.57
CA ASP A 478 11.23 -15.22 6.07
C ASP A 478 10.29 -16.42 5.97
N ASN A 479 10.56 -17.31 5.02
CA ASN A 479 9.70 -18.46 4.77
C ASN A 479 9.66 -19.46 5.93
N SER A 480 10.67 -19.49 6.82
CA SER A 480 10.63 -20.41 7.96
C SER A 480 9.70 -19.95 9.09
N HIS A 481 9.27 -18.69 9.07
CA HIS A 481 8.38 -18.10 10.07
C HIS A 481 7.02 -17.66 9.49
N LEU A 482 6.87 -17.72 8.17
CA LEU A 482 5.62 -17.39 7.48
C LEU A 482 4.60 -18.53 7.62
N ASN A 483 3.50 -18.24 8.32
CA ASN A 483 2.32 -19.07 8.33
C ASN A 483 1.35 -18.62 7.23
N MET A 484 0.90 -19.57 6.42
CA MET A 484 -0.17 -19.34 5.45
C MET A 484 -1.33 -20.28 5.74
N LEU A 485 -2.53 -19.71 5.97
CA LEU A 485 -3.76 -20.48 5.94
C LEU A 485 -4.45 -20.29 4.59
N VAL A 486 -4.85 -21.39 3.98
CA VAL A 486 -5.48 -21.41 2.67
C VAL A 486 -6.98 -21.58 2.87
N GLY A 487 -7.73 -20.56 2.50
CA GLY A 487 -9.17 -20.59 2.44
C GLY A 487 -9.70 -21.76 1.59
N GLY A 488 -10.79 -22.36 2.04
CA GLY A 488 -11.36 -23.56 1.44
C GLY A 488 -10.78 -24.87 1.95
N VAL A 489 -9.70 -24.84 2.73
CA VAL A 489 -9.07 -26.03 3.31
C VAL A 489 -9.60 -26.26 4.73
N SER A 490 -9.87 -27.54 5.05
CA SER A 490 -10.22 -27.97 6.40
C SER A 490 -8.97 -28.26 7.23
N TYR A 491 -8.92 -27.69 8.42
CA TYR A 491 -7.84 -27.85 9.39
C TYR A 491 -8.35 -28.48 10.67
N PHE A 492 -7.70 -29.53 11.15
CA PHE A 492 -8.01 -30.21 12.41
C PHE A 492 -6.72 -30.73 13.07
N PRO A 493 -6.66 -30.84 14.42
CA PRO A 493 -5.53 -31.45 15.11
C PRO A 493 -5.62 -32.98 15.04
N PHE A 494 -4.49 -33.66 14.88
CA PHE A 494 -4.40 -35.12 15.04
C PHE A 494 -4.31 -35.52 16.51
N TYR A 495 -3.78 -34.63 17.35
CA TYR A 495 -3.57 -34.84 18.79
C TYR A 495 -4.27 -33.77 19.66
N PRO A 496 -5.60 -33.58 19.53
CA PRO A 496 -6.32 -32.57 20.28
C PRO A 496 -6.17 -32.73 21.80
N THR A 497 -6.26 -31.61 22.49
CA THR A 497 -6.50 -31.50 23.94
C THR A 497 -7.66 -30.53 24.17
N ASN A 498 -8.42 -30.72 25.23
CA ASN A 498 -9.43 -29.77 25.66
C ASN A 498 -9.05 -29.25 27.05
N ASP A 499 -9.06 -27.93 27.23
CA ASP A 499 -8.72 -27.31 28.51
C ASP A 499 -9.73 -27.72 29.59
N ASP A 500 -11.02 -27.68 29.25
CA ASP A 500 -12.14 -28.17 30.06
C ASP A 500 -13.24 -28.71 29.14
N ILE A 501 -13.36 -30.04 29.05
CA ILE A 501 -14.35 -30.69 28.19
C ILE A 501 -15.79 -30.39 28.64
N SER A 502 -16.03 -30.22 29.94
CA SER A 502 -17.36 -29.96 30.49
C SER A 502 -17.85 -28.56 30.12
N GLN A 503 -16.95 -27.58 30.04
CA GLN A 503 -17.31 -26.26 29.50
C GLN A 503 -17.71 -26.33 28.02
N ILE A 504 -16.96 -27.08 27.20
CA ILE A 504 -17.30 -27.27 25.80
C ILE A 504 -18.66 -28.00 25.66
N ASP A 505 -18.90 -29.04 26.46
CA ASP A 505 -20.18 -29.74 26.50
C ASP A 505 -21.35 -28.81 26.86
N ASN A 506 -21.17 -27.95 27.86
CA ASN A 506 -22.19 -26.99 28.29
C ASN A 506 -22.53 -26.01 27.16
N ILE A 507 -21.52 -25.44 26.49
CA ILE A 507 -21.73 -24.55 25.34
C ILE A 507 -22.45 -25.28 24.22
N LEU A 508 -22.04 -26.50 23.91
CA LEU A 508 -22.58 -27.26 22.78
C LEU A 508 -23.93 -27.93 23.07
N SER A 509 -24.39 -27.96 24.33
CA SER A 509 -25.63 -28.62 24.75
C SER A 509 -26.87 -28.11 24.02
N ALA A 510 -26.89 -26.83 23.64
CA ALA A 510 -27.99 -26.20 22.91
C ALA A 510 -28.07 -26.59 21.43
N PHE A 511 -27.06 -27.29 20.88
CA PHE A 511 -26.97 -27.62 19.46
C PHE A 511 -27.16 -29.12 19.22
N SER A 512 -28.20 -29.49 18.47
CA SER A 512 -28.44 -30.86 18.03
C SER A 512 -27.56 -31.22 16.82
N GLU A 513 -27.61 -32.48 16.38
CA GLU A 513 -26.79 -32.95 15.25
C GLU A 513 -27.40 -32.63 13.88
N ASN A 514 -27.76 -31.35 13.67
CA ASN A 514 -28.30 -30.86 12.39
C ASN A 514 -27.19 -30.51 11.39
N ASP A 515 -27.55 -30.19 10.15
CA ASP A 515 -26.61 -29.82 9.06
C ASP A 515 -26.00 -28.41 9.19
N GLY A 516 -25.92 -27.89 10.41
CA GLY A 516 -25.23 -26.65 10.75
C GLY A 516 -26.16 -25.57 11.32
N TYR A 517 -25.60 -24.75 12.19
CA TYR A 517 -26.24 -23.57 12.77
C TYR A 517 -25.49 -22.31 12.35
N SER A 518 -26.23 -21.27 11.98
CA SER A 518 -25.65 -19.93 11.90
C SER A 518 -25.39 -19.44 13.32
N VAL A 519 -24.14 -19.12 13.62
CA VAL A 519 -23.72 -18.62 14.94
C VAL A 519 -22.83 -17.39 14.79
N ASN A 520 -22.83 -16.52 15.80
CA ASN A 520 -21.88 -15.42 15.84
C ASN A 520 -20.43 -15.95 15.89
N LEU A 521 -19.51 -15.35 15.13
CA LEU A 521 -18.09 -15.76 15.11
C LEU A 521 -17.42 -15.72 16.49
N GLN A 522 -17.89 -14.87 17.41
CA GLN A 522 -17.42 -14.82 18.80
C GLN A 522 -17.60 -16.16 19.52
N LEU A 523 -18.68 -16.91 19.23
CA LEU A 523 -18.91 -18.24 19.80
C LEU A 523 -17.86 -19.24 19.27
N ILE A 524 -17.62 -19.23 17.95
CA ILE A 524 -16.58 -20.06 17.33
C ILE A 524 -15.20 -19.73 17.92
N TYR A 525 -14.90 -18.43 18.11
CA TYR A 525 -13.68 -17.97 18.74
C TYR A 525 -13.51 -18.55 20.16
N GLN A 526 -14.54 -18.44 21.01
CA GLN A 526 -14.52 -18.99 22.36
C GLN A 526 -14.30 -20.51 22.37
N ILE A 527 -14.92 -21.24 21.46
CA ILE A 527 -14.74 -22.70 21.37
C ILE A 527 -13.29 -23.05 21.00
N ILE A 528 -12.74 -22.40 19.96
CA ILE A 528 -11.35 -22.64 19.55
C ILE A 528 -10.35 -22.25 20.65
N GLN A 529 -10.67 -21.26 21.50
CA GLN A 529 -9.83 -20.91 22.64
C GLN A 529 -9.67 -22.04 23.66
N MET A 530 -10.61 -22.97 23.76
CA MET A 530 -10.57 -24.07 24.74
C MET A 530 -9.96 -25.37 24.19
N ILE A 531 -9.46 -25.34 22.94
CA ILE A 531 -8.92 -26.53 22.25
C ILE A 531 -7.48 -26.27 21.83
N ASP A 532 -6.59 -27.21 22.15
CA ASP A 532 -5.17 -27.18 21.77
C ASP A 532 -4.70 -28.55 21.22
N SER A 533 -3.38 -28.74 21.06
CA SER A 533 -2.77 -30.00 20.65
C SER A 533 -1.53 -30.38 21.47
N GLU A 534 -1.41 -31.67 21.81
CA GLU A 534 -0.23 -32.24 22.50
C GLU A 534 1.05 -32.14 21.67
N LYS A 535 0.94 -32.08 20.34
CA LYS A 535 2.07 -32.16 19.39
C LYS A 535 2.30 -30.87 18.63
N GLY A 536 1.57 -29.80 18.95
CA GLY A 536 1.69 -28.52 18.24
C GLY A 536 1.24 -28.59 16.76
N ASP A 537 0.46 -29.60 16.38
CA ASP A 537 -0.12 -29.74 15.04
C ASP A 537 -1.37 -28.86 14.84
N TRP A 538 -1.68 -28.03 15.84
CA TRP A 538 -2.81 -27.13 15.86
C TRP A 538 -2.33 -25.68 15.96
N ASN A 539 -2.47 -24.91 14.89
CA ASN A 539 -2.08 -23.51 14.88
C ASN A 539 -3.17 -22.60 15.51
N LYS A 540 -3.53 -22.90 16.77
CA LYS A 540 -4.57 -22.21 17.56
C LYS A 540 -4.44 -20.69 17.47
N LYS A 541 -3.22 -20.18 17.66
CA LYS A 541 -2.90 -18.75 17.65
C LYS A 541 -3.28 -18.10 16.31
N SER A 542 -2.93 -18.72 15.18
CA SER A 542 -3.27 -18.18 13.86
C SER A 542 -4.79 -18.19 13.65
N TYR A 543 -5.48 -19.29 13.95
CA TYR A 543 -6.94 -19.39 13.77
C TYR A 543 -7.69 -18.34 14.59
N LEU A 544 -7.35 -18.19 15.87
CA LEU A 544 -7.93 -17.18 16.74
C LEU A 544 -7.66 -15.76 16.22
N SER A 545 -6.46 -15.51 15.70
CA SER A 545 -6.14 -14.19 15.19
C SER A 545 -6.91 -13.83 13.93
N PHE A 546 -7.14 -14.78 13.01
CA PHE A 546 -7.97 -14.52 11.84
C PHE A 546 -9.44 -14.36 12.20
N LEU A 547 -9.97 -15.18 13.13
CA LEU A 547 -11.31 -14.98 13.67
C LEU A 547 -11.47 -13.58 14.28
N LYS A 548 -10.49 -13.13 15.07
CA LYS A 548 -10.48 -11.79 15.67
C LYS A 548 -10.46 -10.69 14.59
N SER A 549 -9.72 -10.88 13.49
CA SER A 549 -9.75 -9.97 12.33
C SER A 549 -11.17 -9.86 11.77
N TYR A 550 -11.84 -10.98 11.49
CA TYR A 550 -13.21 -11.01 10.98
C TYR A 550 -14.21 -10.33 11.93
N ILE A 551 -14.09 -10.58 13.24
CA ILE A 551 -14.94 -9.99 14.29
C ILE A 551 -14.68 -8.48 14.43
N SER A 552 -13.43 -8.04 14.26
CA SER A 552 -13.08 -6.62 14.36
C SER A 552 -13.64 -5.78 13.21
N GLU A 553 -13.82 -6.39 12.03
CA GLU A 553 -14.46 -5.77 10.87
C GLU A 553 -15.97 -5.70 11.05
N ASP A 554 -16.58 -6.80 11.47
CA ASP A 554 -18.02 -6.91 11.70
C ASP A 554 -18.29 -7.79 12.93
N PRO A 555 -18.61 -7.19 14.11
CA PRO A 555 -18.90 -7.93 15.33
C PRO A 555 -20.15 -8.83 15.23
N SER A 556 -21.03 -8.56 14.26
CA SER A 556 -22.25 -9.33 14.00
C SER A 556 -22.03 -10.50 13.03
N ARG A 557 -20.82 -10.61 12.47
CA ARG A 557 -20.49 -11.60 11.44
C ARG A 557 -20.78 -13.02 11.90
N GLN A 558 -21.41 -13.79 11.02
CA GLN A 558 -21.85 -15.15 11.27
C GLN A 558 -20.90 -16.18 10.68
N GLY A 559 -20.73 -17.29 11.39
CA GLY A 559 -20.12 -18.54 10.90
C GLY A 559 -21.12 -19.69 10.95
N VAL A 560 -20.67 -20.88 10.56
CA VAL A 560 -21.46 -22.11 10.60
C VAL A 560 -20.86 -23.07 11.63
N LEU A 561 -21.67 -23.50 12.60
CA LEU A 561 -21.28 -24.50 13.60
C LEU A 561 -21.99 -25.83 13.33
N ILE A 562 -21.25 -26.92 13.19
CA ILE A 562 -21.77 -28.29 13.02
C ILE A 562 -21.29 -29.13 14.20
N VAL A 563 -22.21 -29.84 14.87
CA VAL A 563 -21.90 -30.63 16.07
C VAL A 563 -22.27 -32.09 15.83
N ARG A 564 -21.35 -33.02 16.12
CA ARG A 564 -21.55 -34.48 16.06
C ARG A 564 -21.02 -35.13 17.33
N ARG A 565 -21.74 -36.08 17.90
CA ARG A 565 -21.37 -36.80 19.13
C ARG A 565 -21.26 -38.30 18.87
N GLY A 566 -20.73 -39.04 19.86
CA GLY A 566 -20.63 -40.50 19.79
C GLY A 566 -19.80 -41.02 18.61
N ARG A 567 -18.79 -40.27 18.18
CA ARG A 567 -17.98 -40.61 17.00
C ARG A 567 -16.87 -41.60 17.38
N ASP A 568 -16.92 -42.81 16.84
CA ASP A 568 -15.91 -43.85 17.11
C ASP A 568 -14.73 -43.78 16.11
N ILE A 569 -13.87 -42.76 16.27
CA ILE A 569 -12.75 -42.43 15.38
C ILE A 569 -11.41 -42.71 16.07
N ALA A 570 -10.47 -43.32 15.35
CA ALA A 570 -9.13 -43.59 15.88
C ALA A 570 -8.23 -42.35 15.94
N LYS A 571 -7.35 -42.28 16.94
CA LYS A 571 -6.32 -41.23 17.08
C LYS A 571 -5.33 -41.31 15.90
N GLY A 572 -4.99 -40.16 15.30
CA GLY A 572 -3.94 -40.06 14.28
C GLY A 572 -4.26 -40.62 12.89
N THR A 573 -5.52 -40.82 12.51
CA THR A 573 -5.94 -41.42 11.22
C THR A 573 -5.67 -40.57 9.97
N GLY A 574 -5.19 -39.32 10.11
CA GLY A 574 -5.00 -38.42 8.97
C GLY A 574 -6.30 -37.87 8.36
N THR A 575 -7.48 -38.34 8.80
CA THR A 575 -8.80 -37.93 8.30
C THR A 575 -9.82 -37.89 9.43
N LEU A 576 -10.64 -36.84 9.46
CA LEU A 576 -11.64 -36.62 10.51
C LEU A 576 -13.07 -36.65 9.98
N LEU A 577 -13.38 -35.82 8.97
CA LEU A 577 -14.74 -35.65 8.48
C LEU A 577 -15.26 -36.89 7.76
N SER A 578 -16.49 -37.28 8.11
CA SER A 578 -17.29 -38.24 7.34
C SER A 578 -17.52 -37.77 5.90
N PRO A 579 -17.84 -38.67 4.95
CA PRO A 579 -18.18 -38.26 3.58
C PRO A 579 -19.31 -37.23 3.51
N ASN A 580 -20.34 -37.39 4.36
CA ASN A 580 -21.48 -36.47 4.42
C ASN A 580 -21.07 -35.10 4.95
N ASP A 581 -20.33 -35.05 6.07
CA ASP A 581 -19.90 -33.77 6.63
C ASP A 581 -18.85 -33.09 5.75
N ARG A 582 -18.04 -33.85 5.01
CA ARG A 582 -17.12 -33.30 4.01
C ARG A 582 -17.87 -32.64 2.86
N ALA A 583 -18.96 -33.27 2.38
CA ALA A 583 -19.83 -32.70 1.35
C ALA A 583 -20.63 -31.50 1.88
N LEU A 584 -21.00 -31.48 3.16
CA LEU A 584 -21.67 -30.35 3.80
C LEU A 584 -20.71 -29.15 3.92
N VAL A 585 -19.52 -29.37 4.48
CA VAL A 585 -18.49 -28.34 4.67
C VAL A 585 -17.97 -27.80 3.31
N SER A 586 -17.93 -28.63 2.26
CA SER A 586 -17.51 -28.15 0.94
C SER A 586 -18.50 -27.17 0.30
N ARG A 587 -19.79 -27.23 0.65
CA ARG A 587 -20.82 -26.30 0.16
C ARG A 587 -20.76 -24.93 0.84
N ILE A 588 -20.11 -24.83 2.00
CA ILE A 588 -19.93 -23.57 2.74
C ILE A 588 -18.67 -22.89 2.21
N THR A 589 -18.82 -21.95 1.28
CA THR A 589 -17.69 -21.35 0.56
C THR A 589 -17.37 -19.92 1.01
N ASP A 590 -18.32 -19.23 1.64
CA ASP A 590 -18.26 -17.80 1.96
C ASP A 590 -18.15 -17.49 3.45
N LYS A 591 -18.33 -18.50 4.32
CA LYS A 591 -18.32 -18.35 5.79
C LYS A 591 -17.24 -19.19 6.43
N VAL A 592 -16.81 -18.78 7.63
CA VAL A 592 -16.04 -19.67 8.50
C VAL A 592 -16.97 -20.79 8.98
N SER A 593 -16.55 -22.04 8.83
CA SER A 593 -17.26 -23.19 9.37
C SER A 593 -16.42 -23.93 10.40
N LEU A 594 -17.01 -24.29 11.53
CA LEU A 594 -16.43 -25.14 12.56
C LEU A 594 -17.29 -26.39 12.72
N THR A 595 -16.70 -27.55 12.42
CA THR A 595 -17.31 -28.86 12.71
C THR A 595 -16.64 -29.46 13.94
N LEU A 596 -17.41 -29.82 14.96
CA LEU A 596 -16.94 -30.42 16.20
C LEU A 596 -17.43 -31.85 16.32
N TYR A 597 -16.49 -32.77 16.54
CA TYR A 597 -16.78 -34.18 16.76
C TYR A 597 -16.42 -34.55 18.21
N LYS A 598 -17.39 -35.03 18.99
CA LYS A 598 -17.13 -35.68 20.27
C LYS A 598 -16.85 -37.15 20.01
N VAL A 599 -15.63 -37.59 20.29
CA VAL A 599 -15.26 -39.00 20.14
C VAL A 599 -15.50 -39.78 21.43
N THR A 600 -15.80 -41.07 21.29
CA THR A 600 -16.13 -42.00 22.41
C THR A 600 -14.92 -42.41 23.25
N GLY A 601 -13.70 -42.15 22.78
CA GLY A 601 -12.47 -42.47 23.50
C GLY A 601 -11.92 -43.90 23.28
N THR A 602 -12.66 -44.76 22.58
CA THR A 602 -12.42 -46.21 22.46
C THR A 602 -11.26 -46.61 21.54
N LYS A 603 -10.79 -45.72 20.67
CA LYS A 603 -9.78 -46.02 19.64
C LYS A 603 -8.50 -45.20 19.80
N GLY A 604 -7.72 -45.51 20.83
CA GLY A 604 -6.39 -44.91 21.06
C GLY A 604 -6.41 -43.55 21.74
N TRP A 605 -7.52 -43.19 22.38
CA TRP A 605 -7.68 -41.98 23.21
C TRP A 605 -7.69 -42.29 24.71
N ASP A 606 -7.20 -43.47 25.09
CA ASP A 606 -7.11 -43.92 26.49
C ASP A 606 -8.44 -43.89 27.25
N GLY A 607 -9.55 -44.18 26.55
CA GLY A 607 -10.89 -44.18 27.12
C GLY A 607 -11.46 -42.79 27.42
N LYS A 608 -10.79 -41.72 27.00
CA LYS A 608 -11.24 -40.34 27.24
C LYS A 608 -12.05 -39.83 26.06
N GLU A 609 -13.23 -39.30 26.35
CA GLU A 609 -13.96 -38.48 25.38
C GLU A 609 -13.18 -37.19 25.11
N ILE A 610 -13.25 -36.70 23.87
CA ILE A 610 -12.62 -35.44 23.49
C ILE A 610 -13.37 -34.79 22.33
N TRP A 611 -13.42 -33.46 22.32
CA TRP A 611 -13.91 -32.67 21.19
C TRP A 611 -12.77 -32.37 20.22
N ILE A 612 -12.95 -32.80 18.98
CA ILE A 612 -12.01 -32.57 17.88
C ILE A 612 -12.60 -31.51 16.93
N PRO A 613 -11.95 -30.35 16.76
CA PRO A 613 -12.41 -29.30 15.85
C PRO A 613 -11.90 -29.54 14.43
N ASN A 614 -12.75 -29.24 13.46
CA ASN A 614 -12.40 -29.05 12.06
C ASN A 614 -12.84 -27.65 11.63
N ILE A 615 -11.89 -26.72 11.49
CA ILE A 615 -12.15 -25.36 11.04
C ILE A 615 -11.86 -25.21 9.55
N LYS A 616 -12.71 -24.48 8.83
CA LYS A 616 -12.50 -24.08 7.44
C LYS A 616 -12.81 -22.59 7.33
N PHE A 617 -11.89 -21.84 6.73
CA PHE A 617 -12.07 -20.43 6.39
C PHE A 617 -12.65 -20.27 4.97
N PRO A 618 -13.26 -19.12 4.64
CA PRO A 618 -13.85 -18.87 3.33
C PRO A 618 -12.91 -19.19 2.16
N ASP A 619 -13.48 -19.70 1.08
CA ASP A 619 -12.77 -20.14 -0.11
C ASP A 619 -12.05 -18.97 -0.81
N GLY A 620 -11.03 -19.30 -1.62
CA GLY A 620 -10.38 -18.32 -2.50
C GLY A 620 -9.40 -17.34 -1.83
N LEU A 621 -9.36 -17.29 -0.49
CA LEU A 621 -8.44 -16.44 0.26
C LEU A 621 -7.18 -17.19 0.72
N VAL A 622 -6.10 -16.44 0.94
CA VAL A 622 -4.89 -16.86 1.64
C VAL A 622 -4.64 -15.86 2.74
N PHE A 623 -4.55 -16.36 3.96
CA PHE A 623 -4.30 -15.58 5.15
C PHE A 623 -2.82 -15.68 5.51
N TYR A 624 -2.20 -14.53 5.79
CA TYR A 624 -0.77 -14.44 6.07
C TYR A 624 -0.54 -14.01 7.52
N ASP A 625 0.31 -14.76 8.21
CA ASP A 625 0.79 -14.43 9.56
C ASP A 625 2.28 -14.78 9.68
N VAL A 626 2.98 -14.12 10.60
CA VAL A 626 4.39 -14.35 10.87
C VAL A 626 4.58 -14.62 12.36
N ASN A 627 5.13 -15.80 12.65
CA ASN A 627 5.38 -16.27 14.02
C ASN A 627 6.62 -15.67 14.66
#